data_AF-A0A7X8VGM2-F1
#
_entry.id   AF-A0A7X8VGM2-F1
#
_cell.length_a   1.000
_cell.length_b   1.000
_cell.length_c   1.000
_cell.angle_alpha   90.00
_cell.angle_beta   90.00
_cell.angle_gamma   90.00
#
_symmetry.space_group_name_H-M   'P 1'
#
loop_
_entity.id
_entity.type
_entity.pdbx_description
1 polymer ?
#
loop_
_entity_poly.entity_id
_entity_poly.type
_entity_poly.pdbx_seq_one_letter_code
_entity_poly.pdbx_strand_id
1 'polypeptide(L)'
;MENQIQGKNLRLSEQALSSTLRADNTKEKKNRAGRSGRLRRRLAGLLALVTAVVSLGFGWLGASTVATVNAAEDTGQDSKLTINVISDVHIYPPHFVSDSQAYLDYVSGDPKMLKESSYILEEALKEVKAQNPQFLIIPGDLTKDGEREGHE
;
A
#
# COMPACT_ATOMS: atom_id res chain seq x y z
N MET A 1 -21.04 51.42 22.67
CA MET A 1 -19.55 51.46 22.75
C MET A 1 -18.95 50.22 23.40
N GLU A 2 -19.74 49.26 23.90
CA GLU A 2 -19.25 48.08 24.63
C GLU A 2 -18.65 46.97 23.74
N ASN A 3 -19.15 46.81 22.50
CA ASN A 3 -18.67 45.76 21.58
C ASN A 3 -17.20 45.95 21.12
N GLN A 4 -16.68 47.18 21.14
CA GLN A 4 -15.29 47.46 20.76
C GLN A 4 -14.27 47.13 21.87
N ILE A 5 -14.69 47.17 23.13
CA ILE A 5 -13.82 46.89 24.28
C ILE A 5 -13.68 45.37 24.46
N GLN A 6 -14.77 44.63 24.27
CA GLN A 6 -14.77 43.16 24.39
C GLN A 6 -13.88 42.51 23.32
N GLY A 7 -13.93 42.97 22.06
CA GLY A 7 -13.07 42.45 20.98
C GLY A 7 -11.57 42.71 21.17
N LYS A 8 -11.18 43.80 21.85
CA LYS A 8 -9.77 44.09 22.16
C LYS A 8 -9.23 43.17 23.26
N ASN A 9 -10.04 42.88 24.28
CA ASN A 9 -9.65 42.00 25.38
C ASN A 9 -9.46 40.54 24.93
N LEU A 10 -10.28 40.05 23.99
CA LEU A 10 -10.12 38.71 23.39
C LEU A 10 -8.83 38.58 22.56
N ARG A 11 -8.43 39.62 21.81
CA ARG A 11 -7.19 39.58 21.01
C ARG A 11 -5.92 39.61 21.86
N LEU A 12 -5.97 40.27 23.02
CA LEU A 12 -4.85 40.34 23.95
C LEU A 12 -4.59 38.99 24.66
N SER A 13 -5.65 38.23 24.98
CA SER A 13 -5.49 36.91 25.61
C SER A 13 -4.94 35.85 24.64
N GLU A 14 -5.36 35.87 23.37
CA GLU A 14 -4.81 34.97 22.35
C GLU A 14 -3.33 35.23 22.06
N GLN A 15 -2.91 36.50 22.04
CA GLN A 15 -1.50 36.87 21.88
C GLN A 15 -0.65 36.42 23.08
N ALA A 16 -1.19 36.51 24.30
CA ALA A 16 -0.53 36.03 25.51
C ALA A 16 -0.37 34.49 25.51
N LEU A 17 -1.40 33.75 25.09
CA LEU A 17 -1.36 32.29 24.97
C LEU A 17 -0.40 31.80 23.87
N SER A 18 -0.35 32.49 22.73
CA SER A 18 0.57 32.13 21.64
C SER A 18 2.04 32.34 22.00
N SER A 19 2.34 33.40 22.77
CA SER A 19 3.72 33.70 23.19
C SER A 19 4.24 32.74 24.26
N THR A 20 3.39 32.33 25.21
CA THR A 20 3.77 31.34 26.24
C THR A 20 4.00 29.95 25.64
N LEU A 21 3.13 29.49 24.72
CA LEU A 21 3.32 28.23 24.00
C LEU A 21 4.60 28.20 23.15
N ARG A 22 5.00 29.33 22.55
CA ARG A 22 6.26 29.45 21.80
C ARG A 22 7.49 29.38 22.71
N ALA A 23 7.41 29.97 23.91
CA ALA A 23 8.53 29.97 24.86
C ALA A 23 8.82 28.57 25.41
N ASP A 24 7.78 27.77 25.70
CA ASP A 24 7.93 26.44 26.29
C ASP A 24 8.56 25.43 25.31
N ASN A 25 8.07 25.41 24.07
CA ASN A 25 8.61 24.57 22.99
C ASN A 25 10.10 24.84 22.72
N THR A 26 10.55 26.07 22.92
CA THR A 26 11.95 26.46 22.68
C THR A 26 12.88 25.92 23.79
N LYS A 27 12.40 25.85 25.04
CA LYS A 27 13.17 25.30 26.16
C LYS A 27 13.29 23.78 26.07
N GLU A 28 12.24 23.08 25.66
CA GLU A 28 12.26 21.61 25.55
C GLU A 28 13.28 21.13 24.50
N LYS A 29 13.32 21.77 23.32
CA LYS A 29 14.26 21.43 22.25
C LYS A 29 15.73 21.59 22.69
N LYS A 30 16.03 22.63 23.46
CA LYS A 30 17.40 22.90 23.93
C LYS A 30 17.88 21.86 24.95
N ASN A 31 16.98 21.35 25.79
CA ASN A 31 17.30 20.34 26.79
C ASN A 31 17.54 18.94 26.20
N ARG A 32 16.86 18.58 25.09
CA ARG A 32 17.08 17.30 24.40
C ARG A 32 18.43 17.23 23.65
N ALA A 33 18.91 18.36 23.13
CA ALA A 33 20.14 18.40 22.32
C ALA A 33 21.44 18.18 23.12
N GLY A 34 21.47 18.50 24.42
CA GLY A 34 22.70 18.46 25.23
C GLY A 34 23.09 17.10 25.81
N ARG A 35 22.16 16.14 25.88
CA ARG A 35 22.34 14.91 26.68
C ARG A 35 22.82 13.68 25.90
N SER A 36 22.78 13.71 24.56
CA SER A 36 23.01 12.52 23.71
C SER A 36 24.45 12.33 23.18
N GLY A 37 25.31 13.35 23.26
CA GLY A 37 26.63 13.31 22.59
C GLY A 37 27.75 12.60 23.36
N ARG A 38 27.76 12.67 24.70
CA ARG A 38 28.87 12.14 25.52
C ARG A 38 28.75 10.66 25.89
N LEU A 39 27.53 10.13 25.96
CA LEU A 39 27.30 8.73 26.36
C LEU A 39 27.52 7.73 25.21
N ARG A 40 27.21 8.12 23.96
CA ARG A 40 27.37 7.27 22.77
C ARG A 40 28.84 6.93 22.46
N ARG A 41 29.77 7.83 22.81
CA ARG A 41 31.21 7.64 22.55
C ARG A 41 31.89 6.62 23.46
N ARG A 42 31.36 6.39 24.67
CA ARG A 42 31.96 5.44 25.63
C ARG A 42 31.47 4.01 25.46
N LEU A 43 30.24 3.81 24.97
CA LEU A 43 29.70 2.48 24.69
C LEU A 43 30.26 1.87 23.39
N ALA A 44 30.57 2.69 22.38
CA ALA A 44 31.13 2.20 21.11
C ALA A 44 32.54 1.61 21.24
N GLY A 45 33.38 2.14 22.14
CA GLY A 45 34.76 1.65 22.32
C GLY A 45 34.86 0.28 22.99
N LEU A 46 33.90 -0.08 23.85
CA LEU A 46 33.90 -1.34 24.60
C LEU A 46 33.41 -2.52 23.75
N LEU A 47 32.51 -2.26 22.79
CA LEU A 47 31.99 -3.27 21.87
C LEU A 47 33.03 -3.73 20.83
N ALA A 48 33.90 -2.84 20.38
CA ALA A 48 34.93 -3.15 19.37
C ALA A 48 36.10 -3.98 19.92
N LEU A 49 36.33 -3.96 21.24
CA LEU A 49 37.39 -4.74 21.88
C LEU A 49 36.99 -6.21 22.07
N VAL A 50 35.69 -6.47 22.29
CA VAL A 50 35.14 -7.83 22.47
C VAL A 50 35.16 -8.62 21.16
N THR A 51 34.94 -7.97 20.01
CA THR A 51 34.96 -8.65 18.70
C THR A 51 36.36 -9.09 18.28
N ALA A 52 37.41 -8.36 18.66
CA ALA A 52 38.80 -8.70 18.27
C ALA A 52 39.35 -9.94 19.01
N VAL A 53 38.89 -10.22 20.23
CA VAL A 53 39.37 -11.37 21.02
C VAL A 53 38.79 -12.69 20.52
N VAL A 54 37.58 -12.68 19.95
CA VAL A 54 36.93 -13.88 19.40
C VAL A 54 37.61 -14.38 18.12
N SER A 55 38.20 -13.48 17.32
CA SER A 55 38.84 -13.83 16.04
C SER A 55 40.24 -14.46 16.18
N LEU A 56 40.89 -14.34 17.34
CA LEU A 56 42.25 -14.88 17.55
C LEU A 56 42.28 -16.21 18.31
N GLY A 57 41.15 -16.66 18.87
CA GLY A 57 41.05 -17.89 19.68
C GLY A 57 40.55 -19.14 18.94
N PHE A 58 40.08 -19.01 17.70
CA PHE A 58 39.41 -20.10 16.95
C PHE A 58 40.27 -20.72 15.84
N GLY A 59 41.58 -20.48 15.89
CA GLY A 59 42.48 -20.76 14.78
C GLY A 59 43.25 -22.08 14.84
N TRP A 60 42.98 -23.04 15.74
CA TRP A 60 43.61 -24.36 15.64
C TRP A 60 43.00 -25.41 16.59
N LEU A 61 41.95 -26.12 16.16
CA LEU A 61 41.73 -27.50 16.61
C LEU A 61 40.81 -28.21 15.62
N GLY A 62 41.30 -29.31 15.07
CA GLY A 62 40.70 -30.03 13.96
C GLY A 62 39.26 -30.46 14.21
N ALA A 63 38.43 -30.29 13.18
CA ALA A 63 37.15 -30.96 13.08
C ALA A 63 37.18 -31.78 11.79
N SER A 64 37.19 -33.09 11.94
CA SER A 64 36.97 -34.05 10.87
C SER A 64 35.78 -33.61 10.02
N THR A 65 35.98 -33.48 8.71
CA THR A 65 34.89 -33.23 7.77
C THR A 65 34.08 -34.52 7.64
N VAL A 66 33.12 -34.72 8.53
CA VAL A 66 31.98 -35.59 8.24
C VAL A 66 31.28 -34.93 7.05
N ALA A 67 31.29 -35.61 5.90
CA ALA A 67 30.44 -35.23 4.79
C ALA A 67 29.00 -35.37 5.28
N THR A 68 28.40 -34.26 5.69
CA THR A 68 26.96 -34.15 5.84
C THR A 68 26.37 -34.41 4.47
N VAL A 69 25.79 -35.59 4.28
CA VAL A 69 24.86 -35.81 3.17
C VAL A 69 23.71 -34.83 3.41
N ASN A 70 23.74 -33.71 2.69
CA ASN A 70 22.58 -32.86 2.60
C ASN A 70 21.54 -33.70 1.87
N ALA A 71 20.64 -34.33 2.63
CA ALA A 71 19.34 -34.67 2.10
C ALA A 71 18.84 -33.40 1.44
N ALA A 72 18.54 -33.46 0.14
CA ALA A 72 18.01 -32.34 -0.59
C ALA A 72 16.88 -31.76 0.26
N GLU A 73 17.09 -30.56 0.79
CA GLU A 73 16.00 -29.80 1.36
C GLU A 73 15.05 -29.63 0.18
N ASP A 74 13.92 -30.34 0.22
CA ASP A 74 12.72 -29.89 -0.46
C ASP A 74 12.43 -28.53 0.16
N THR A 75 13.05 -27.50 -0.41
CA THR A 75 12.66 -26.12 -0.18
C THR A 75 11.30 -26.02 -0.85
N GLY A 76 10.29 -26.59 -0.20
CA GLY A 76 8.89 -26.34 -0.41
C GLY A 76 8.66 -24.86 -0.12
N GLN A 77 9.16 -24.02 -1.02
CA GLN A 77 8.65 -22.70 -1.27
C GLN A 77 7.21 -22.98 -1.66
N ASP A 78 6.32 -22.88 -0.68
CA ASP A 78 4.88 -22.94 -0.86
C ASP A 78 4.53 -21.69 -1.69
N SER A 79 4.80 -21.78 -2.99
CA SER A 79 4.72 -20.66 -3.92
C SER A 79 3.25 -20.38 -4.11
N LYS A 80 2.75 -19.40 -3.35
CA LYS A 80 1.35 -19.02 -3.38
C LYS A 80 0.94 -18.64 -4.80
N LEU A 81 0.07 -19.47 -5.38
CA LEU A 81 -0.57 -19.18 -6.65
C LEU A 81 -1.72 -18.19 -6.43
N THR A 82 -1.79 -17.17 -7.26
CA THR A 82 -2.77 -16.10 -7.25
C THR A 82 -3.47 -16.11 -8.60
N ILE A 83 -4.77 -16.37 -8.56
CA ILE A 83 -5.65 -16.43 -9.72
C ILE A 83 -6.77 -15.43 -9.49
N ASN A 84 -7.01 -14.56 -10.45
CA ASN A 84 -8.18 -13.70 -10.48
C ASN A 84 -9.21 -14.27 -11.44
N VAL A 85 -10.49 -14.10 -11.11
CA VAL A 85 -11.61 -14.55 -11.94
C VAL A 85 -12.58 -13.40 -12.12
N ILE A 86 -12.97 -13.13 -13.36
CA ILE A 86 -14.06 -12.22 -13.72
C ILE A 86 -15.04 -13.05 -14.55
N SER A 87 -16.34 -13.04 -14.26
CA SER A 87 -17.35 -13.78 -15.04
C SER A 87 -18.45 -12.85 -15.54
N ASP A 88 -19.24 -13.36 -16.50
CA ASP A 88 -20.48 -12.74 -16.97
C ASP A 88 -20.31 -11.26 -17.35
N VAL A 89 -19.23 -10.99 -18.08
CA VAL A 89 -18.85 -9.61 -18.44
C VAL A 89 -19.94 -8.95 -19.28
N HIS A 90 -20.60 -9.74 -20.14
CA HIS A 90 -21.69 -9.29 -21.01
C HIS A 90 -21.38 -7.95 -21.70
N ILE A 91 -20.22 -7.85 -22.33
CA ILE A 91 -19.81 -6.66 -23.07
C ILE A 91 -20.87 -6.31 -24.09
N TYR A 92 -21.34 -5.08 -23.97
CA TYR A 92 -22.23 -4.44 -24.91
C TYR A 92 -21.47 -3.32 -25.62
N PRO A 93 -21.31 -3.37 -26.96
CA PRO A 93 -20.52 -2.39 -27.68
C PRO A 93 -21.02 -0.95 -27.44
N PRO A 94 -20.13 0.01 -27.09
CA PRO A 94 -20.55 1.37 -26.75
C PRO A 94 -21.34 2.09 -27.86
N HIS A 95 -21.11 1.72 -29.12
CA HIS A 95 -21.80 2.31 -30.27
C HIS A 95 -23.23 1.77 -30.46
N PHE A 96 -23.63 0.72 -29.74
CA PHE A 96 -25.02 0.25 -29.68
C PHE A 96 -25.83 1.01 -28.61
N VAL A 97 -25.16 1.69 -27.69
CA VAL A 97 -25.80 2.57 -26.71
C VAL A 97 -26.31 3.82 -27.41
N SER A 98 -27.60 4.11 -27.27
CA SER A 98 -28.23 5.28 -27.87
C SER A 98 -29.38 5.80 -27.01
N ASP A 99 -29.83 7.03 -27.23
CA ASP A 99 -31.03 7.57 -26.57
C ASP A 99 -32.32 7.23 -27.36
N SER A 100 -32.26 6.21 -28.23
CA SER A 100 -33.44 5.80 -29.02
C SER A 100 -34.44 5.05 -28.16
N GLN A 101 -35.73 5.17 -28.48
CA GLN A 101 -36.79 4.45 -27.75
C GLN A 101 -36.57 2.92 -27.81
N ALA A 102 -36.09 2.40 -28.93
CA ALA A 102 -35.79 0.97 -29.08
C ALA A 102 -34.70 0.50 -28.10
N TYR A 103 -33.65 1.30 -27.90
CA TYR A 103 -32.62 1.00 -26.89
C TYR A 103 -33.20 1.09 -25.48
N LEU A 104 -33.94 2.16 -25.17
CA LEU A 104 -34.55 2.36 -23.84
C LEU A 104 -35.51 1.24 -23.45
N ASP A 105 -36.35 0.80 -24.39
CA ASP A 105 -37.26 -0.33 -24.18
C ASP A 105 -36.46 -1.62 -23.94
N TYR A 106 -35.42 -1.88 -24.73
CA TYR A 106 -34.55 -3.04 -24.58
C TYR A 106 -33.85 -3.07 -23.21
N VAL A 107 -33.20 -1.97 -22.78
CA VAL A 107 -32.52 -1.92 -21.47
C VAL A 107 -33.49 -1.85 -20.30
N SER A 108 -34.71 -1.36 -20.48
CA SER A 108 -35.71 -1.36 -19.41
C SER A 108 -36.14 -2.78 -19.01
N GLY A 109 -36.04 -3.73 -19.94
CA GLY A 109 -36.33 -5.14 -19.72
C GLY A 109 -35.13 -5.98 -19.28
N ASP A 110 -33.90 -5.47 -19.40
CA ASP A 110 -32.69 -6.19 -19.00
C ASP A 110 -32.11 -5.61 -17.70
N PRO A 111 -31.95 -6.40 -16.62
CA PRO A 111 -31.36 -5.92 -15.37
C PRO A 111 -29.85 -5.62 -15.46
N LYS A 112 -29.20 -5.82 -16.61
CA LYS A 112 -27.76 -5.60 -16.80
C LYS A 112 -27.40 -4.14 -17.05
N MET A 113 -26.21 -3.76 -16.60
CA MET A 113 -25.61 -2.45 -16.83
C MET A 113 -24.96 -2.38 -18.23
N LEU A 114 -25.76 -2.46 -19.30
CA LEU A 114 -25.23 -2.55 -20.67
C LEU A 114 -24.46 -1.31 -21.09
N LYS A 115 -24.95 -0.13 -20.72
CA LYS A 115 -24.29 1.15 -21.00
C LYS A 115 -22.92 1.26 -20.34
N GLU A 116 -22.82 0.76 -19.11
CA GLU A 116 -21.61 0.84 -18.30
C GLU A 116 -20.70 -0.39 -18.45
N SER A 117 -21.13 -1.44 -19.17
CA SER A 117 -20.44 -2.74 -19.28
C SER A 117 -18.96 -2.61 -19.62
N SER A 118 -18.62 -1.82 -20.64
CA SER A 118 -17.23 -1.58 -21.06
C SER A 118 -16.40 -0.89 -19.97
N TYR A 119 -16.99 0.08 -19.26
CA TYR A 119 -16.31 0.80 -18.18
C TYR A 119 -16.08 -0.11 -16.97
N ILE A 120 -17.07 -0.93 -16.61
CA ILE A 120 -16.96 -1.90 -15.52
C ILE A 120 -15.83 -2.91 -15.80
N LEU A 121 -15.77 -3.45 -17.03
CA LEU A 121 -14.66 -4.34 -17.41
C LEU A 121 -13.32 -3.62 -17.35
N GLU A 122 -13.22 -2.39 -17.86
CA GLU A 122 -11.98 -1.63 -17.87
C GLU A 122 -11.44 -1.41 -16.45
N GLU A 123 -12.30 -1.00 -15.51
CA GLU A 123 -11.91 -0.82 -14.11
C GLU A 123 -11.53 -2.15 -13.44
N ALA A 124 -12.29 -3.22 -13.68
CA ALA A 124 -11.94 -4.54 -13.17
C ALA A 124 -10.56 -5.00 -13.68
N LEU A 125 -10.23 -4.75 -14.95
CA LEU A 125 -8.92 -5.05 -15.52
C LEU A 125 -7.80 -4.18 -14.95
N LYS A 126 -8.07 -2.90 -14.61
CA LYS A 126 -7.11 -2.04 -13.90
C LYS A 126 -6.79 -2.61 -12.51
N GLU A 127 -7.80 -3.09 -11.79
CA GLU A 127 -7.60 -3.74 -10.49
C GLU A 127 -6.80 -5.05 -10.62
N VAL A 128 -7.14 -5.90 -11.59
CA VAL A 128 -6.38 -7.12 -11.89
C VAL A 128 -4.92 -6.78 -12.16
N LYS A 129 -4.66 -5.76 -12.98
CA LYS A 129 -3.30 -5.32 -13.29
C LYS A 129 -2.56 -4.82 -12.04
N ALA A 130 -3.24 -4.10 -11.14
CA ALA A 130 -2.64 -3.63 -9.89
C ALA A 130 -2.33 -4.79 -8.93
N GLN A 131 -3.15 -5.83 -8.91
CA GLN A 131 -2.94 -7.04 -8.11
C GLN A 131 -1.88 -7.98 -8.71
N ASN A 132 -1.62 -7.87 -10.01
CA ASN A 132 -0.61 -8.65 -10.74
C ASN A 132 -0.68 -10.17 -10.45
N PRO A 133 -1.85 -10.82 -10.65
CA PRO A 133 -1.98 -12.26 -10.45
C PRO A 133 -1.18 -13.03 -11.51
N GLN A 134 -0.89 -14.30 -11.25
CA GLN A 134 -0.23 -15.15 -12.25
C GLN A 134 -1.20 -15.57 -13.36
N PHE A 135 -2.49 -15.71 -13.03
CA PHE A 135 -3.52 -16.07 -13.99
C PHE A 135 -4.77 -15.18 -13.82
N LEU A 136 -5.38 -14.81 -14.94
CA LEU A 136 -6.72 -14.25 -15.01
C LEU A 136 -7.59 -15.24 -15.79
N ILE A 137 -8.73 -15.63 -15.22
CA ILE A 137 -9.72 -16.51 -15.86
C ILE A 137 -10.99 -15.71 -16.12
N ILE A 138 -11.53 -15.83 -17.34
CA ILE A 138 -12.84 -15.27 -17.70
C ILE A 138 -13.71 -16.40 -18.25
N PRO A 139 -14.54 -17.04 -17.41
CA PRO A 139 -15.25 -18.25 -17.79
C PRO A 139 -16.58 -17.94 -18.48
N GLY A 140 -16.53 -17.64 -19.78
CA GLY A 140 -17.72 -17.51 -20.62
C GLY A 140 -18.44 -16.16 -20.54
N ASP A 141 -19.54 -16.05 -21.29
CA ASP A 141 -20.42 -14.88 -21.37
C ASP A 141 -19.69 -13.54 -21.49
N LEU A 142 -18.73 -13.50 -22.41
CA LEU A 142 -17.91 -12.32 -22.68
C LEU A 142 -18.74 -11.17 -23.24
N THR A 143 -19.64 -11.49 -24.17
CA THR A 143 -20.53 -10.54 -24.83
C THR A 143 -21.95 -10.68 -24.34
N LYS A 144 -22.76 -9.65 -24.55
CA LYS A 144 -24.16 -9.67 -24.15
C LYS A 144 -24.96 -10.75 -24.87
N ASP A 145 -25.00 -10.73 -26.20
CA ASP A 145 -25.79 -11.65 -27.03
C ASP A 145 -24.98 -12.26 -28.21
N GLY A 146 -23.65 -12.16 -28.19
CA GLY A 146 -22.78 -12.74 -29.21
C GLY A 146 -22.43 -11.76 -30.34
N GLU A 147 -22.52 -10.45 -30.06
CA GLU A 147 -22.12 -9.38 -30.96
C GLU A 147 -20.65 -9.57 -31.38
N ARG A 148 -20.38 -9.53 -32.69
CA ARG A 148 -19.00 -9.64 -33.18
C ARG A 148 -18.15 -8.49 -32.65
N GLU A 149 -18.70 -7.29 -32.62
CA GLU A 149 -18.05 -6.07 -32.15
C GLU A 149 -17.75 -6.11 -30.64
N GLY A 150 -18.40 -6.99 -29.88
CA GLY A 150 -18.05 -7.23 -28.47
C GLY A 150 -16.78 -8.07 -28.29
N HIS A 151 -16.29 -8.72 -29.36
CA HIS A 151 -15.07 -9.51 -29.38
C HIS A 151 -13.85 -8.76 -29.94
N GLU A 152 -14.05 -7.59 -30.55
CA GLU A 152 -13.01 -6.79 -31.23
C GLU A 152 -12.45 -5.69 -30.31
#